data_AF-A0A1C5G8A4-F1
#
_entry.id   AF-A0A1C5G8A4-F1
#
_cell.length_a   1.000
_cell.length_b   1.000
_cell.length_c   1.000
_cell.angle_alpha   90.00
_cell.angle_beta   90.00
_cell.angle_gamma   90.00
#
_symmetry.space_group_name_H-M   'P 1'
#
loop_
_entity.id
_entity.type
_entity.pdbx_description
1 polymer ?
#
loop_
_entity_poly.entity_id
_entity_poly.type
_entity_poly.pdbx_seq_one_letter_code
_entity_poly.pdbx_strand_id
1 'polypeptide(L)'
;MTPSTSAARPRYALVLLTALWVVACLALLWWLFTIGMEGWADHHSNGDARAAEIGRRSARALLLLTVVAAGGAAVIALVAFGCRYRRTALVYAFLAVVITAALTPAVADAARSLRPPAAPVPAPTTCQEHSGGDSRCPGG
;
A
#
# COMPACT_ATOMS: atom_id res chain seq x y z
N MET A 1 -8.43 -46.82 -18.89
CA MET A 1 -9.20 -46.08 -17.86
C MET A 1 -8.23 -45.50 -16.85
N THR A 2 -7.77 -44.27 -17.06
CA THR A 2 -6.90 -43.55 -16.12
C THR A 2 -7.77 -42.80 -15.11
N PRO A 3 -7.41 -42.81 -13.81
CA PRO A 3 -8.31 -42.42 -12.75
C PRO A 3 -8.53 -40.91 -12.71
N SER A 4 -9.76 -40.57 -12.37
CA SER A 4 -10.31 -39.23 -12.19
C SER A 4 -9.50 -38.41 -11.16
N THR A 5 -8.52 -37.63 -11.61
CA THR A 5 -7.71 -36.70 -10.79
C THR A 5 -8.19 -35.25 -10.87
N SER A 6 -9.42 -35.01 -11.33
CA SER A 6 -9.91 -33.65 -11.56
C SER A 6 -10.37 -32.95 -10.26
N ALA A 7 -10.91 -33.68 -9.29
CA ALA A 7 -11.50 -33.10 -8.08
C ALA A 7 -10.49 -32.71 -6.98
N ALA A 8 -9.31 -33.35 -6.92
CA ALA A 8 -8.28 -33.07 -5.91
C ALA A 8 -7.43 -31.84 -6.26
N ARG A 9 -7.17 -31.64 -7.57
CA ARG A 9 -6.36 -30.54 -8.12
C ARG A 9 -6.77 -29.13 -7.65
N PRO A 10 -8.06 -28.74 -7.62
CA PRO A 10 -8.45 -27.38 -7.21
C PRO A 10 -8.19 -27.10 -5.72
N ARG A 11 -8.28 -28.11 -4.84
CA ARG A 11 -8.00 -27.93 -3.41
C ARG A 11 -6.52 -27.74 -3.15
N TYR A 12 -5.67 -28.57 -3.76
CA TYR A 12 -4.21 -28.42 -3.66
C TYR A 12 -3.73 -27.09 -4.25
N ALA A 13 -4.33 -26.63 -5.35
CA ALA A 13 -4.02 -25.33 -5.94
C ALA A 13 -4.32 -24.17 -4.98
N LEU A 14 -5.48 -24.19 -4.31
CA LEU A 14 -5.83 -23.18 -3.30
C LEU A 14 -4.86 -23.21 -2.12
N VAL A 15 -4.51 -24.39 -1.60
CA VAL A 15 -3.56 -24.52 -0.48
C VAL A 15 -2.18 -23.99 -0.85
N LEU A 16 -1.66 -24.35 -2.03
CA LEU A 16 -0.36 -23.86 -2.52
C LEU A 16 -0.39 -22.36 -2.76
N LEU A 17 -1.49 -21.83 -3.31
CA LEU A 17 -1.67 -20.39 -3.53
C LEU A 17 -1.67 -19.64 -2.19
N THR A 18 -2.40 -20.14 -1.18
CA THR A 18 -2.41 -19.58 0.16
C THR A 18 -1.03 -19.66 0.81
N ALA A 19 -0.35 -20.80 0.72
CA ALA A 19 0.99 -20.96 1.29
C ALA A 19 2.00 -20.00 0.65
N LEU A 20 1.99 -19.88 -0.68
CA LEU A 20 2.83 -18.94 -1.42
C LEU A 20 2.53 -17.50 -1.01
N TRP A 21 1.24 -17.15 -0.87
CA TRP A 21 0.81 -15.84 -0.41
C TRP A 21 1.32 -15.52 1.00
N VAL A 22 1.18 -16.46 1.94
CA VAL A 22 1.70 -16.30 3.31
C VAL A 22 3.22 -16.11 3.31
N VAL A 23 3.96 -16.91 2.54
CA VAL A 23 5.42 -16.79 2.43
C VAL A 23 5.81 -15.43 1.84
N ALA A 24 5.10 -14.95 0.82
CA ALA A 24 5.35 -13.63 0.23
C ALA A 24 5.09 -12.50 1.24
N CYS A 25 3.99 -12.56 2.01
CA CYS A 25 3.70 -11.61 3.07
C CYS A 25 4.79 -11.61 4.16
N LEU A 26 5.25 -12.79 4.59
CA LEU A 26 6.31 -12.91 5.58
C LEU A 26 7.65 -12.34 5.07
N ALA A 27 8.01 -12.60 3.82
CA ALA A 27 9.22 -12.05 3.22
C ALA A 27 9.17 -10.50 3.13
N LEU A 28 8.01 -9.93 2.80
CA LEU A 28 7.82 -8.47 2.76
C LEU A 28 7.86 -7.83 4.15
N LEU A 29 7.24 -8.48 5.15
CA LEU A 29 7.32 -8.05 6.55
C LEU A 29 8.77 -8.10 7.06
N TRP A 30 9.49 -9.17 6.74
CA TRP A 30 10.92 -9.29 7.06
C TRP A 30 11.73 -8.19 6.41
N TRP A 31 11.49 -7.88 5.15
CA TRP A 31 12.17 -6.78 4.47
C TRP A 31 11.85 -5.42 5.12
N LEU A 32 10.58 -5.13 5.41
CA LEU A 32 10.19 -3.92 6.14
C LEU A 32 10.91 -3.80 7.49
N PHE A 33 11.03 -4.91 8.22
CA PHE A 33 11.77 -4.98 9.47
C PHE A 33 13.26 -4.64 9.28
N THR A 34 13.93 -5.19 8.26
CA THR A 34 15.34 -4.86 7.96
C THR A 34 15.54 -3.38 7.62
N ILE A 35 14.65 -2.76 6.84
CA ILE A 35 14.70 -1.32 6.54
C ILE A 35 14.48 -0.49 7.81
N GLY A 36 13.58 -0.92 8.68
CA GLY A 36 13.33 -0.27 9.98
C GLY A 36 14.56 -0.28 10.89
N MET A 37 15.28 -1.40 10.94
CA MET A 37 16.52 -1.53 11.70
C MET A 37 17.63 -0.63 11.15
N GLU A 38 17.77 -0.54 9.83
CA GLU A 38 18.71 0.39 9.18
C GLU A 38 18.37 1.85 9.51
N GLY A 39 17.08 2.22 9.44
CA GLY A 39 16.62 3.56 9.80
C GLY A 39 16.81 3.91 11.27
N TRP A 40 16.59 2.96 12.18
CA TRP A 40 16.82 3.15 13.61
C TRP A 40 18.31 3.39 13.91
N ALA A 41 19.21 2.64 13.27
CA ALA A 41 20.65 2.82 13.41
C ALA A 41 21.11 4.21 12.90
N ASP A 42 20.64 4.62 11.71
CA ASP A 42 21.03 5.90 11.10
C ASP A 42 20.52 7.12 11.88
N HIS A 43 19.36 7.03 12.53
CA HIS A 43 18.82 8.10 13.37
C HIS A 43 19.68 8.36 14.61
N HIS A 44 20.40 7.35 15.10
CA HIS A 44 21.32 7.49 16.24
C HIS A 44 22.72 7.99 15.83
N SER A 45 23.04 8.04 14.53
CA SER A 45 24.37 8.41 14.02
C SER A 45 24.43 9.78 13.32
N ASN A 46 23.46 10.68 13.53
CA ASN A 46 23.39 12.04 12.93
C ASN A 46 23.43 12.06 11.38
N GLY A 47 22.88 11.04 10.71
CA GLY A 47 22.92 10.88 9.26
C GLY A 47 21.69 11.37 8.51
N ASP A 48 21.43 12.68 8.48
CA ASP A 48 20.21 13.26 7.87
C ASP A 48 20.06 12.96 6.36
N ALA A 49 21.17 12.79 5.63
CA ALA A 49 21.16 12.53 4.19
C ALA A 49 20.60 11.14 3.83
N ARG A 50 20.71 10.14 4.72
CA ARG A 50 20.17 8.78 4.47
C ARG A 50 18.71 8.62 4.90
N ALA A 51 18.25 9.44 5.84
CA ALA A 51 16.89 9.37 6.37
C ALA A 51 15.83 9.53 5.28
N ALA A 52 16.03 10.47 4.33
CA ALA A 52 15.11 10.67 3.21
C ALA A 52 15.05 9.47 2.24
N GLU A 53 16.17 8.78 2.01
CA GLU A 53 16.21 7.60 1.14
C GLU A 53 15.57 6.39 1.80
N ILE A 54 15.84 6.18 3.09
CA ILE A 54 15.22 5.13 3.90
C ILE A 54 13.69 5.33 3.94
N GLY A 55 13.23 6.57 4.10
CA GLY A 55 11.80 6.92 4.06
C GLY A 55 11.14 6.58 2.71
N ARG A 56 11.82 6.82 1.59
CA ARG A 56 11.29 6.43 0.26
C ARG A 56 11.26 4.91 0.08
N ARG A 57 12.26 4.20 0.60
CA ARG A 57 12.36 2.74 0.51
C ARG A 57 11.29 2.06 1.36
N SER A 58 11.06 2.55 2.58
CA SER A 58 10.00 2.05 3.47
C SER A 58 8.60 2.34 2.91
N ALA A 59 8.37 3.53 2.33
CA ALA A 59 7.12 3.86 1.65
C ALA A 59 6.83 2.91 0.48
N ARG A 60 7.83 2.58 -0.34
CA ARG A 60 7.68 1.58 -1.43
C ARG A 60 7.43 0.18 -0.89
N ALA A 61 8.14 -0.23 0.17
CA ALA A 61 7.96 -1.54 0.78
C ALA A 61 6.55 -1.70 1.39
N LEU A 62 6.02 -0.65 2.03
CA LEU A 62 4.65 -0.61 2.53
C LEU A 62 3.63 -0.74 1.39
N LEU A 63 3.80 0.00 0.29
CA LEU A 63 2.91 -0.12 -0.87
C LEU A 63 2.92 -1.53 -1.46
N LEU A 64 4.10 -2.14 -1.62
CA LEU A 64 4.24 -3.51 -2.09
C LEU A 64 3.56 -4.51 -1.14
N LEU A 65 3.75 -4.34 0.17
CA LEU A 65 3.06 -5.16 1.18
C LEU A 65 1.55 -5.04 1.04
N THR A 66 1.00 -3.83 0.88
CA THR A 66 -0.44 -3.66 0.69
C THR A 66 -0.95 -4.37 -0.56
N VAL A 67 -0.26 -4.19 -1.69
CA VAL A 67 -0.66 -4.81 -2.96
C VAL A 67 -0.62 -6.34 -2.86
N VAL A 68 0.42 -6.91 -2.26
CA VAL A 68 0.55 -8.37 -2.13
C VAL A 68 -0.42 -8.93 -1.09
N ALA A 69 -0.59 -8.27 0.05
CA ALA A 69 -1.48 -8.74 1.11
C ALA A 69 -2.95 -8.66 0.67
N ALA A 70 -3.42 -7.49 0.24
CA ALA A 70 -4.80 -7.28 -0.18
C ALA A 70 -5.08 -7.93 -1.55
N GLY A 71 -4.20 -7.74 -2.52
CA GLY A 71 -4.34 -8.30 -3.87
C GLY A 71 -4.24 -9.82 -3.88
N GLY A 72 -3.33 -10.41 -3.10
CA GLY A 72 -3.24 -11.86 -2.97
C GLY A 72 -4.49 -12.48 -2.34
N ALA A 73 -5.03 -11.87 -1.28
CA ALA A 73 -6.31 -12.30 -0.71
C ALA A 73 -7.48 -12.19 -1.71
N ALA A 74 -7.53 -11.11 -2.50
CA ALA A 74 -8.54 -10.93 -3.55
C ALA A 74 -8.43 -11.99 -4.67
N VAL A 75 -7.21 -12.31 -5.12
CA VAL A 75 -6.97 -13.36 -6.13
C VAL A 75 -7.41 -14.73 -5.59
N ILE A 76 -7.07 -15.06 -4.34
CA ILE A 76 -7.52 -16.31 -3.71
C ILE A 76 -9.05 -16.35 -3.63
N ALA A 77 -9.71 -15.24 -3.30
CA ALA A 77 -11.17 -15.14 -3.28
C ALA A 77 -11.80 -15.39 -4.66
N LEU A 78 -11.22 -14.82 -5.72
CA LEU A 78 -11.68 -15.03 -7.11
C LEU A 78 -11.54 -16.49 -7.55
N VAL A 79 -10.40 -17.12 -7.26
CA VAL A 79 -10.17 -18.55 -7.57
C VAL A 79 -11.14 -19.43 -6.77
N ALA A 80 -11.34 -19.14 -5.48
CA ALA A 80 -12.30 -19.86 -4.65
C ALA A 80 -13.74 -19.71 -5.15
N PHE A 81 -14.13 -18.53 -5.65
CA PHE A 81 -15.44 -18.28 -6.26
C PHE A 81 -15.62 -19.09 -7.54
N GLY A 82 -14.61 -19.12 -8.42
CA GLY A 82 -14.60 -19.93 -9.64
C GLY A 82 -14.73 -21.44 -9.36
N CYS A 83 -14.15 -21.92 -8.26
CA CYS A 83 -14.28 -23.31 -7.81
C CYS A 83 -15.57 -23.61 -7.01
N ARG A 84 -16.53 -22.66 -6.92
CA ARG A 84 -17.77 -22.74 -6.14
C ARG A 84 -17.59 -22.86 -4.62
N TYR A 85 -16.42 -22.55 -4.07
CA TYR A 85 -16.17 -22.50 -2.63
C TYR A 85 -16.60 -21.16 -2.02
N ARG A 86 -17.93 -20.89 -2.00
CA ARG A 86 -18.50 -19.59 -1.60
C ARG A 86 -18.09 -19.12 -0.20
N ARG A 87 -18.07 -20.03 0.79
CA ARG A 87 -17.66 -19.69 2.16
C ARG A 87 -16.20 -19.22 2.20
N THR A 88 -15.31 -19.95 1.55
CA THR A 88 -13.89 -19.63 1.49
C THR A 88 -13.64 -18.33 0.73
N ALA A 89 -14.36 -18.12 -0.38
CA ALA A 89 -14.31 -16.87 -1.13
C ALA A 89 -14.73 -15.67 -0.27
N LEU A 90 -15.81 -15.80 0.51
CA LEU A 90 -16.25 -14.74 1.43
C LEU A 90 -15.22 -14.45 2.52
N VAL A 91 -14.59 -15.47 3.11
CA VAL A 91 -13.55 -15.28 4.12
C VAL A 91 -12.36 -14.53 3.54
N TYR A 92 -11.86 -14.92 2.37
CA TYR A 92 -10.74 -14.23 1.72
C TYR A 92 -11.11 -12.83 1.22
N ALA A 93 -12.34 -12.62 0.76
CA ALA A 93 -12.83 -11.30 0.38
C ALA A 93 -12.93 -10.37 1.60
N PHE A 94 -13.49 -10.86 2.72
CA PHE A 94 -13.54 -10.12 3.97
C PHE A 94 -12.12 -9.81 4.48
N LEU A 95 -11.21 -10.77 4.43
CA LEU A 95 -9.82 -10.57 4.79
C LEU A 95 -9.15 -9.49 3.92
N ALA A 96 -9.39 -9.50 2.61
CA ALA A 96 -8.88 -8.45 1.71
C ALA A 96 -9.42 -7.06 2.10
N VAL A 97 -10.70 -6.95 2.45
CA VAL A 97 -11.32 -5.70 2.91
C VAL A 97 -10.69 -5.24 4.22
N VAL A 98 -10.53 -6.13 5.21
CA VAL A 98 -9.91 -5.79 6.50
C VAL A 98 -8.46 -5.35 6.33
N ILE A 99 -7.67 -6.08 5.53
CA ILE A 99 -6.28 -5.71 5.23
C ILE A 99 -6.21 -4.34 4.55
N THR A 100 -7.09 -4.09 3.56
CA THR A 100 -7.14 -2.81 2.85
C THR A 100 -7.48 -1.68 3.82
N ALA A 101 -8.52 -1.84 4.64
CA ALA A 101 -8.94 -0.84 5.63
C ALA A 101 -7.81 -0.55 6.64
N ALA A 102 -7.14 -1.58 7.14
CA ALA A 102 -6.05 -1.44 8.10
C ALA A 102 -4.81 -0.74 7.50
N LEU A 103 -4.51 -0.97 6.21
CA LEU A 103 -3.34 -0.40 5.54
C LEU A 103 -3.59 0.96 4.89
N THR A 104 -4.85 1.34 4.69
CA THR A 104 -5.24 2.64 4.11
C THR A 104 -4.51 3.85 4.73
N PRO A 105 -4.44 4.02 6.07
CA PRO A 105 -3.76 5.18 6.65
C PRO A 105 -2.26 5.20 6.32
N ALA A 106 -1.58 4.06 6.41
CA ALA A 106 -0.16 3.94 6.10
C ALA A 106 0.13 4.20 4.61
N VAL A 107 -0.74 3.73 3.72
CA VAL A 107 -0.65 3.97 2.27
C VAL A 107 -0.89 5.44 1.94
N ALA A 108 -1.87 6.07 2.57
CA ALA A 108 -2.14 7.50 2.38
C ALA A 108 -0.92 8.34 2.79
N ASP A 109 -0.26 7.98 3.88
CA ASP A 109 0.93 8.68 4.34
C ASP A 109 2.15 8.43 3.44
N ALA A 110 2.37 7.18 3.03
CA ALA A 110 3.38 6.81 2.04
C ALA A 110 3.16 7.50 0.68
N ALA A 111 1.90 7.69 0.28
CA ALA A 111 1.57 8.41 -0.96
C ALA A 111 1.89 9.90 -0.85
N ARG A 112 1.61 10.53 0.29
CA ARG A 112 1.97 11.94 0.55
C ARG A 112 3.48 12.16 0.59
N SER A 113 4.24 11.23 1.16
CA SER A 113 5.70 11.35 1.20
C SER A 113 6.35 11.19 -0.18
N LEU A 114 5.74 10.38 -1.06
CA LEU A 114 6.20 10.22 -2.45
C LEU A 114 5.72 11.34 -3.39
N ARG A 115 4.55 11.93 -3.11
CA ARG A 115 3.98 13.08 -3.84
C ARG A 115 3.56 14.15 -2.84
N PRO A 116 4.50 15.00 -2.41
CA PRO A 116 4.16 16.11 -1.54
C PRO A 116 3.11 17.00 -2.23
N PRO A 117 2.08 17.48 -1.49
CA PRO A 117 1.12 18.41 -2.04
C PRO A 117 1.85 19.65 -2.55
N ALA A 118 1.34 20.24 -3.64
CA ALA A 118 1.88 21.50 -4.15
C ALA A 118 1.92 22.53 -3.02
N ALA A 119 3.05 23.23 -2.90
CA ALA A 119 3.19 24.28 -1.91
C ALA A 119 2.00 25.25 -2.04
N PRO A 120 1.39 25.69 -0.92
CA PRO A 120 0.38 26.74 -0.98
C PRO A 120 0.96 27.92 -1.76
N VAL A 121 0.27 28.34 -2.82
CA VAL A 121 0.66 29.55 -3.54
C VAL A 121 0.64 30.67 -2.51
N PRO A 122 1.76 31.39 -2.29
CA PRO A 122 1.77 32.47 -1.32
C PRO A 122 0.64 33.43 -1.67
N ALA A 123 -0.20 33.74 -0.68
CA ALA A 123 -1.24 34.74 -0.86
C ALA A 123 -0.57 36.01 -1.40
N PRO A 124 -1.06 36.62 -2.49
CA PRO A 124 -0.43 37.79 -3.07
C PRO A 124 -0.33 38.88 -1.98
N THR A 125 0.89 39.21 -1.57
CA THR A 125 1.17 40.30 -0.61
C THR A 125 1.03 41.68 -1.25
N THR A 126 0.74 41.72 -2.55
CA THR A 126 0.52 42.91 -3.35
C THR A 126 -0.78 42.75 -4.10
N CYS A 127 -1.61 43.79 -4.12
CA CYS A 127 -2.83 43.84 -4.92
C CYS A 127 -2.50 43.49 -6.37
N GLN A 128 -2.89 42.30 -6.80
CA GLN A 128 -2.68 41.85 -8.16
C GLN A 128 -3.85 42.36 -8.99
N GLU A 129 -3.64 43.50 -9.64
CA GLU A 129 -4.64 44.18 -10.47
C GLU A 129 -5.03 43.26 -11.64
N HIS A 130 -6.24 42.71 -11.60
CA HIS A 130 -6.84 42.08 -12.77
C HIS A 130 -7.35 43.19 -13.68
N SER A 131 -6.76 43.28 -14.87
CA SER A 131 -7.04 44.24 -15.94
C SER A 131 -8.53 44.62 -15.99
N GLY A 132 -8.84 45.81 -15.47
CA GLY A 132 -10.22 46.24 -15.25
C GLY A 132 -10.41 47.51 -14.41
N GLY A 133 -9.36 48.07 -13.80
CA GLY A 133 -9.39 49.45 -13.29
C GLY A 133 -10.15 49.70 -11.98
N ASP A 134 -10.44 48.67 -11.18
CA ASP A 134 -10.99 48.85 -9.83
C ASP A 134 -9.89 48.69 -8.78
N SER A 135 -9.27 49.81 -8.42
CA SER A 135 -8.20 49.95 -7.42
C SER A 135 -8.72 50.04 -5.98
N ARG A 136 -9.67 49.18 -5.59
CA ARG A 136 -10.14 49.11 -4.19
C ARG A 136 -9.87 47.74 -3.59
N CYS A 137 -8.68 47.61 -2.99
CA CYS A 137 -8.37 46.52 -2.07
C CYS A 137 -8.97 46.83 -0.69
N PRO A 138 -9.74 45.92 -0.06
CA PRO A 138 -10.25 46.15 1.28
C PRO A 138 -9.15 45.90 2.31
N GLY A 139 -8.40 46.98 2.57
CA GLY A 139 -7.51 47.18 3.71
C GLY A 139 -7.33 48.67 4.03
N GLY A 140 -7.94 49.56 3.25
CA GLY A 140 -7.73 51.01 3.21
C GLY A 140 -7.63 51.47 1.76
#